data_AF-A0A935W691-F1
#
_entry.id   AF-A0A935W691-F1
#
_cell.length_a   1.000
_cell.length_b   1.000
_cell.length_c   1.000
_cell.angle_alpha   90.00
_cell.angle_beta   90.00
_cell.angle_gamma   90.00
#
_symmetry.space_group_name_H-M   'P 1'
#
loop_
_entity.id
_entity.type
_entity.pdbx_description
1 polymer ?
#
loop_
_entity_poly.entity_id
_entity_poly.type
_entity_poly.pdbx_seq_one_letter_code
_entity_poly.pdbx_strand_id
1 'polypeptide(L)' 'MTDEIMMEVHAIKDAIGTKYGSDLDALFKEIQLGEARLKAAGVQVLAPPTNPASLPNTAFQRTRFAHR' A
#
# COMPACT_ATOMS: atom_id res chain seq x y z
N MET A 1 -12.73 5.70 -17.80
CA MET A 1 -12.37 5.61 -16.36
C MET A 1 -11.51 4.37 -16.17
N THR A 2 -10.21 4.45 -16.40
CA THR A 2 -9.27 3.35 -16.11
C THR A 2 -7.82 3.79 -16.28
N ASP A 3 -7.51 4.67 -17.25
CA ASP A 3 -6.11 4.91 -17.61
C ASP A 3 -5.45 6.00 -16.77
N GLU A 4 -6.18 7.07 -16.45
CA GLU A 4 -5.67 8.19 -15.64
C GLU A 4 -5.31 7.77 -14.21
N ILE A 5 -6.22 7.06 -13.53
CA ILE A 5 -5.98 6.52 -12.17
C ILE A 5 -4.79 5.56 -12.18
N MET A 6 -4.67 4.70 -13.20
CA MET A 6 -3.56 3.75 -13.29
C MET A 6 -2.23 4.45 -13.56
N MET A 7 -2.26 5.52 -14.36
CA MET A 7 -1.08 6.35 -14.65
C MET A 7 -0.61 7.10 -13.40
N GLU A 8 -1.52 7.66 -12.62
CA GLU A 8 -1.19 8.29 -11.33
C GLU A 8 -0.61 7.28 -10.34
N VAL A 9 -1.21 6.10 -10.22
CA VAL A 9 -0.70 5.03 -9.34
C VAL A 9 0.70 4.60 -9.77
N HIS A 10 0.96 4.47 -11.07
CA HIS A 10 2.29 4.15 -11.58
C HIS A 10 3.29 5.28 -11.29
N ALA A 11 2.93 6.54 -11.52
CA ALA A 11 3.79 7.67 -11.23
C ALA A 11 4.15 7.74 -9.74
N ILE A 12 3.19 7.49 -8.84
CA ILE A 12 3.43 7.43 -7.40
C ILE A 12 4.38 6.28 -7.05
N LYS A 13 4.14 5.09 -7.62
CA LYS A 13 5.02 3.92 -7.41
C LYS A 13 6.45 4.21 -7.86
N ASP A 14 6.62 4.81 -9.03
CA ASP A 14 7.93 5.11 -9.58
C ASP A 14 8.65 6.18 -8.74
N ALA A 15 7.94 7.22 -8.29
CA ALA A 15 8.47 8.23 -7.39
C ALA A 15 8.92 7.64 -6.04
N ILE A 16 8.15 6.70 -5.47
CA ILE A 16 8.56 5.95 -4.26
C ILE A 16 9.81 5.12 -4.55
N GLY A 17 9.86 4.42 -5.68
CA GLY A 17 11.02 3.64 -6.10
C GLY A 17 12.28 4.48 -6.26
N THR A 18 12.17 5.67 -6.84
CA THR A 18 13.29 6.62 -6.95
C THR A 18 13.70 7.21 -5.61
N LYS A 19 12.74 7.54 -4.74
CA LYS A 19 13.02 8.19 -3.44
C LYS A 19 13.69 7.25 -2.43
N TYR A 20 13.28 5.99 -2.39
CA TYR A 20 13.73 5.03 -1.37
C TYR A 20 14.65 3.95 -1.91
N GLY A 21 14.56 3.60 -3.20
CA GLY A 21 15.31 2.49 -3.77
C GLY A 21 15.13 1.20 -2.97
N SER A 22 16.23 0.71 -2.38
CA SER A 22 16.25 -0.48 -1.53
C SER A 22 16.13 -0.18 -0.02
N ASP A 23 16.03 1.08 0.39
CA ASP A 23 15.88 1.46 1.80
C ASP A 23 14.41 1.35 2.25
N LEU A 24 14.03 0.11 2.55
CA LEU A 24 12.68 -0.22 3.02
C LEU A 24 12.41 0.29 4.44
N ASP A 25 13.45 0.46 5.26
CA ASP A 25 13.31 0.94 6.64
C ASP A 25 12.92 2.42 6.66
N ALA A 26 13.54 3.24 5.79
CA ALA A 26 13.17 4.64 5.63
C ALA A 26 11.73 4.80 5.12
N LEU A 27 11.33 3.97 4.14
CA LEU A 27 9.96 3.95 3.63
C LEU A 27 8.96 3.60 4.73
N PHE A 28 9.24 2.56 5.53
CA PHE A 28 8.34 2.12 6.59
C PHE A 28 8.15 3.19 7.67
N LYS A 29 9.23 3.89 8.06
CA LYS A 29 9.15 5.00 9.02
C LYS A 29 8.30 6.16 8.49
N GLU A 30 8.42 6.52 7.21
CA GLU A 30 7.59 7.59 6.62
C GLU A 30 6.11 7.19 6.57
N ILE A 31 5.80 5.93 6.25
CA ILE A 31 4.43 5.39 6.28
C ILE A 31 3.84 5.52 7.69
N GLN A 32 4.54 5.06 8.73
CA GLN A 32 4.05 5.16 10.12
C GLN A 32 3.78 6.61 10.55
N LEU A 33 4.66 7.55 10.15
CA LEU A 33 4.46 8.96 10.41
C LEU A 33 3.21 9.50 9.71
N GLY A 34 3.00 9.10 8.46
CA GLY A 34 1.80 9.41 7.68
C GLY A 34 0.52 8.88 8.34
N GLU A 35 0.52 7.61 8.75
CA GLU A 35 -0.60 6.98 9.47
C GLU A 35 -0.94 7.71 10.77
N ALA A 36 0.06 8.10 11.55
CA ALA A 36 -0.14 8.87 12.77
C ALA A 36 -0.80 10.23 12.50
N ARG A 37 -0.38 10.92 11.43
CA ARG A 37 -0.99 12.19 11.00
C ARG A 37 -2.44 12.00 10.53
N LEU A 38 -2.71 10.96 9.75
CA LEU A 38 -4.06 10.64 9.28
C LEU A 38 -4.99 10.30 10.45
N LYS A 39 -4.52 9.49 11.39
CA LYS A 39 -5.24 9.18 12.62
C LYS A 39 -5.53 10.44 13.45
N ALA A 40 -4.58 11.36 13.56
CA ALA A 40 -4.78 12.64 14.23
C ALA A 40 -5.79 13.54 13.50
N ALA A 41 -5.87 13.45 12.17
CA ALA A 41 -6.88 14.11 11.35
C ALA A 41 -8.27 13.43 11.38
N GLY A 42 -8.43 12.35 12.16
CA GLY A 42 -9.68 11.61 12.28
C GLY A 42 -9.94 10.60 11.17
N VAL A 43 -8.96 10.34 10.30
CA VAL A 43 -9.06 9.33 9.24
C VAL A 43 -8.93 7.94 9.85
N GLN A 44 -9.83 7.03 9.48
CA GLN A 44 -9.77 5.64 9.92
C GLN A 44 -8.62 4.91 9.21
N VAL A 45 -7.55 4.63 9.95
CA VAL A 45 -6.47 3.75 9.51
C VAL A 45 -6.85 2.31 9.82
N LEU A 46 -7.00 1.48 8.79
CA LEU A 46 -7.33 0.06 8.91
C LEU A 46 -6.04 -0.73 9.15
N ALA A 47 -5.98 -1.43 10.28
CA ALA A 47 -4.86 -2.31 10.56
C ALA A 47 -4.84 -3.49 9.57
N PRO A 48 -3.64 -3.95 9.16
CA PRO A 48 -3.54 -5.15 8.36
C PRO A 48 -4.08 -6.35 9.16
N PRO A 49 -4.75 -7.30 8.49
CA PRO A 49 -5.27 -8.49 9.14
C PRO A 49 -4.14 -9.36 9.70
N THR A 50 -4.28 -9.78 10.95
CA THR A 50 -3.27 -10.54 11.69
C THR A 50 -2.95 -11.90 11.07
N ASN A 51 -3.94 -12.51 10.42
CA ASN A 51 -3.77 -13.74 9.65
C ASN A 51 -4.36 -13.55 8.24
N PRO A 52 -3.51 -13.27 7.24
CA PRO A 52 -3.96 -13.11 5.86
C PRO A 52 -4.61 -14.38 5.29
N ALA A 53 -4.22 -15.56 5.78
CA ALA A 53 -4.70 -16.85 5.29
C ALA A 53 -6.11 -17.21 5.79
N SER A 54 -6.59 -16.54 6.86
CA SER A 54 -7.95 -16.76 7.37
C SER A 54 -8.99 -15.84 6.72
N LEU A 55 -8.59 -14.97 5.80
CA LEU A 55 -9.51 -14.10 5.10
C LEU A 55 -10.28 -14.89 4.04
N PRO A 56 -11.61 -14.74 3.94
CA PRO A 56 -12.36 -15.36 2.85
C PRO A 56 -11.82 -14.85 1.51
N ASN A 57 -11.72 -15.76 0.53
CA ASN A 57 -11.31 -15.40 -0.82
C ASN A 57 -12.33 -14.41 -1.40
N THR A 58 -11.98 -13.12 -1.42
CA THR A 58 -12.81 -12.09 -2.05
C THR A 58 -12.40 -11.91 -3.50
N ALA A 59 -13.34 -11.49 -4.36
CA ALA A 59 -13.05 -11.16 -5.76
C ALA A 59 -11.99 -10.04 -5.91
N PHE A 60 -11.72 -9.29 -4.84
CA PHE A 60 -10.71 -8.22 -4.78
C PHE A 60 -9.33 -8.68 -4.30
N GLN A 61 -9.17 -9.93 -3.84
CA GLN A 61 -7.86 -10.55 -3.71
C GLN A 61 -7.33 -10.85 -5.12
N ARG A 62 -6.97 -9.78 -5.85
CA ARG A 62 -6.22 -9.84 -7.11
C ARG A 62 -5.07 -10.82 -6.87
N THR A 63 -5.15 -11.96 -7.56
CA THR A 63 -4.09 -12.95 -7.76
C THR A 63 -2.76 -12.45 -7.21
N ARG A 64 -2.48 -12.75 -5.93
CA ARG A 64 -1.10 -12.71 -5.44
C ARG A 64 -0.33 -13.51 -6.47
N PHE A 65 0.71 -12.91 -7.05
CA PHE A 65 1.55 -13.48 -8.10
C PHE A 65 1.86 -14.95 -7.79
N ALA A 66 0.97 -15.83 -8.21
CA ALA A 66 1.17 -17.25 -8.14
C ALA A 66 2.07 -17.50 -9.33
N HIS A 67 3.38 -17.43 -9.09
CA HIS A 67 4.33 -18.07 -9.97
C HIS A 67 3.88 -19.53 -10.09
N ARG A 68 3.31 -19.85 -11.25
CA ARG A 68 3.30 -21.22 -11.76
C ARG A 68 4.70 -21.56 -12.25
#